data_AF-A0A921KMW0-F1
#
_entry.id   AF-A0A921KMW0-F1
#
_cell.length_a   1.000
_cell.length_b   1.000
_cell.length_c   1.000
_cell.angle_alpha   90.00
_cell.angle_beta   90.00
_cell.angle_gamma   90.00
#
_symmetry.space_group_name_H-M   'P 1'
#
loop_
_entity.id
_entity.type
_entity.pdbx_description
1 polymer ?
#
loop_
_entity_poly.entity_id
_entity_poly.type
_entity_poly.pdbx_seq_one_letter_code
_entity_poly.pdbx_strand_id
1 'polypeptide(L)'
;AQRQATKDAGKIAGLNVQRIVNEPTAAALAYGLDKKGIDQKVLVYDLGGGTFDVSLLDLADGVVEVLATNGDNHLGGDDWDQRVIDWLADKFQSDNGIDLRKDPMALQRLKEAAENAKKELSSAQQAQINLPFITADATGPKHLDYTLTRAEFERITRDLLDRCKGPVTKALHDANLQLSEVNEVILVGGSSRMPAVQELVKQMTGKQPNMSVNPDEVVADGAAVQGGVLTGDVSGILLLDVTPLSLGVETMGGVMTKMIDRNTTIPTSKTEIYSTAADNQTSVEINVLQGEREMAADNKSLGKFNLTGIPAARRGVPQIEVTFDIDANGIVKVTAKDKATGKSQQITISGSTALSDDEVDRMVKDAEAHAEEDKKHKDEIEVRNQVDSLAYSTEQTLKDLGDKVPADQKKAAEDAVAEAKKALDGTDVDAIRAAGDKLQEVGHKLAEVVYSATQDEAAQGGAGAQGGSANDVVDADYEVVDDDKNN
;
A
#
# COMPACT_ATOMS: atom_id res chain seq x y z
N ALA A 1 -17.12 -6.11 -1.89
CA ALA A 1 -16.66 -5.74 -0.53
C ALA A 1 -15.27 -5.10 -0.54
N GLN A 2 -14.18 -5.86 -0.73
CA GLN A 2 -12.80 -5.31 -0.73
C GLN A 2 -12.62 -4.14 -1.70
N ARG A 3 -13.02 -4.29 -2.98
CA ARG A 3 -12.96 -3.20 -3.98
C ARG A 3 -13.66 -1.91 -3.56
N GLN A 4 -14.82 -2.03 -2.91
CA GLN A 4 -15.55 -0.85 -2.42
C GLN A 4 -14.80 -0.20 -1.28
N ALA A 5 -14.30 -0.97 -0.31
CA ALA A 5 -13.51 -0.44 0.80
C ALA A 5 -12.24 0.28 0.30
N THR A 6 -11.57 -0.25 -0.73
CA THR A 6 -10.43 0.43 -1.37
C THR A 6 -10.84 1.75 -2.03
N LYS A 7 -11.99 1.77 -2.71
CA LYS A 7 -12.54 3.00 -3.30
C LYS A 7 -12.89 4.04 -2.23
N ASP A 8 -13.49 3.61 -1.13
CA ASP A 8 -13.85 4.45 0.00
C ASP A 8 -12.59 5.01 0.69
N ALA A 9 -11.54 4.21 0.83
CA ALA A 9 -10.24 4.65 1.35
C ALA A 9 -9.63 5.77 0.47
N GLY A 10 -9.74 5.67 -0.85
CA GLY A 10 -9.35 6.75 -1.76
C GLY A 10 -10.15 8.04 -1.52
N LYS A 11 -11.48 7.93 -1.32
CA LYS A 11 -12.32 9.08 -0.98
C LYS A 11 -11.93 9.69 0.38
N ILE A 12 -11.64 8.88 1.38
CA ILE A 12 -11.17 9.33 2.71
C ILE A 12 -9.85 10.11 2.60
N ALA A 13 -8.96 9.68 1.70
CA ALA A 13 -7.71 10.38 1.39
C ALA A 13 -7.89 11.63 0.49
N GLY A 14 -9.13 12.04 0.19
CA GLY A 14 -9.41 13.20 -0.67
C GLY A 14 -9.23 12.94 -2.17
N LEU A 15 -9.11 11.68 -2.60
CA LEU A 15 -8.92 11.31 -4.01
C LEU A 15 -10.25 10.93 -4.66
N ASN A 16 -10.51 11.47 -5.86
CA ASN A 16 -11.60 11.00 -6.70
C ASN A 16 -11.16 9.75 -7.49
N VAL A 17 -11.52 8.57 -7.00
CA VAL A 17 -11.14 7.28 -7.59
C VAL A 17 -11.86 7.06 -8.93
N GLN A 18 -11.17 7.40 -10.03
CA GLN A 18 -11.66 7.25 -11.40
C GLN A 18 -11.78 5.79 -11.85
N ARG A 19 -10.83 4.95 -11.42
CA ARG A 19 -10.78 3.53 -11.77
C ARG A 19 -10.08 2.73 -10.67
N ILE A 20 -10.61 1.55 -10.37
CA ILE A 20 -9.88 0.48 -9.68
C ILE A 20 -9.39 -0.49 -10.75
N VAL A 21 -8.07 -0.67 -10.86
CA VAL A 21 -7.43 -1.61 -11.78
C VAL A 21 -6.84 -2.78 -11.00
N ASN A 22 -6.86 -3.97 -11.59
CA ASN A 22 -6.26 -5.16 -10.97
C ASN A 22 -4.74 -5.10 -11.13
N GLU A 23 -3.99 -5.53 -10.11
CA GLU A 23 -2.53 -5.42 -10.11
C GLU A 23 -1.88 -6.17 -11.30
N PRO A 24 -2.26 -7.42 -11.63
CA PRO A 24 -1.69 -8.11 -12.78
C PRO A 24 -2.03 -7.43 -14.12
N THR A 25 -3.20 -6.80 -14.19
CA THR A 25 -3.66 -6.04 -15.35
C THR A 25 -2.84 -4.76 -15.52
N ALA A 26 -2.60 -4.04 -14.43
CA ALA A 26 -1.74 -2.87 -14.42
C ALA A 26 -0.31 -3.24 -14.84
N ALA A 27 0.24 -4.32 -14.28
CA ALA A 27 1.57 -4.79 -14.65
C ALA A 27 1.69 -5.13 -16.15
N ALA A 28 0.66 -5.78 -16.71
CA ALA A 28 0.60 -6.08 -18.13
C ALA A 28 0.45 -4.83 -19.02
N LEU A 29 -0.29 -3.81 -18.58
CA LEU A 29 -0.38 -2.52 -19.27
C LEU A 29 0.97 -1.83 -19.36
N ALA A 30 1.70 -1.74 -18.24
CA ALA A 30 3.03 -1.17 -18.20
C ALA A 30 4.00 -1.94 -19.11
N TYR A 31 3.99 -3.28 -19.02
CA TYR A 31 4.81 -4.13 -19.87
C TYR A 31 4.47 -3.98 -21.37
N GLY A 32 3.18 -3.93 -21.71
CA GLY A 32 2.69 -3.88 -23.08
C GLY A 32 2.93 -2.54 -23.78
N LEU A 33 3.12 -1.45 -23.03
CA LEU A 33 3.26 -0.10 -23.56
C LEU A 33 4.40 0.03 -24.59
N ASP A 34 5.54 -0.61 -24.31
CA ASP A 34 6.73 -0.60 -25.16
C ASP A 34 6.77 -1.75 -26.19
N LYS A 35 5.75 -2.61 -26.21
CA LYS A 35 5.68 -3.83 -27.04
C LYS A 35 4.66 -3.73 -28.18
N LYS A 36 4.38 -2.51 -28.64
CA LYS A 36 3.39 -2.25 -29.70
C LYS A 36 3.65 -3.10 -30.94
N GLY A 37 2.58 -3.73 -31.46
CA GLY A 37 2.62 -4.54 -32.69
C GLY A 37 3.18 -5.95 -32.51
N ILE A 38 3.32 -6.42 -31.25
CA ILE A 38 3.71 -7.80 -30.94
C ILE A 38 2.54 -8.48 -30.23
N ASP A 39 1.93 -9.44 -30.92
CA ASP A 39 0.90 -10.29 -30.32
C ASP A 39 1.56 -11.30 -29.38
N GLN A 40 1.16 -11.26 -28.12
CA GLN A 40 1.72 -12.15 -27.10
C GLN A 40 0.74 -12.44 -25.97
N LYS A 41 0.68 -13.72 -25.60
CA LYS A 41 0.02 -14.19 -24.40
C LYS A 41 1.01 -14.15 -23.24
N VAL A 42 0.66 -13.46 -22.18
CA VAL A 42 1.52 -13.23 -21.03
C VAL A 42 0.90 -13.83 -19.79
N LEU A 43 1.71 -14.54 -19.00
CA LEU A 43 1.34 -14.93 -17.63
C LEU A 43 1.99 -13.95 -16.66
N VAL A 44 1.19 -13.18 -15.94
CA VAL A 44 1.65 -12.35 -14.83
C VAL A 44 1.51 -13.16 -13.55
N TYR A 45 2.62 -13.37 -12.85
CA TYR A 45 2.71 -14.05 -11.56
C TYR A 45 3.07 -13.01 -10.51
N ASP A 46 2.09 -12.59 -9.73
CA ASP A 46 2.25 -11.57 -8.70
C ASP A 46 2.23 -12.21 -7.31
N LEU A 47 3.37 -12.20 -6.63
CA LEU A 47 3.47 -12.68 -5.25
C LEU A 47 3.97 -11.53 -4.37
N GLY A 48 3.01 -10.89 -3.70
CA GLY A 48 3.23 -9.72 -2.85
C GLY A 48 3.53 -10.07 -1.39
N GLY A 49 3.23 -9.12 -0.51
CA GLY A 49 3.32 -9.29 0.95
C GLY A 49 2.17 -10.10 1.55
N GLY A 50 0.93 -9.89 1.06
CA GLY A 50 -0.27 -10.55 1.62
C GLY A 50 -1.09 -11.39 0.64
N THR A 51 -0.90 -11.19 -0.67
CA THR A 51 -1.71 -11.84 -1.72
C THR A 51 -0.84 -12.47 -2.80
N PHE A 52 -1.42 -13.47 -3.45
CA PHE A 52 -0.88 -14.14 -4.61
C PHE A 52 -1.90 -14.11 -5.73
N ASP A 53 -1.54 -13.52 -6.87
CA ASP A 53 -2.40 -13.39 -8.04
C ASP A 53 -1.70 -13.91 -9.29
N VAL A 54 -2.47 -14.55 -10.17
CA VAL A 54 -2.02 -15.03 -11.47
C VAL A 54 -3.05 -14.65 -12.51
N SER A 55 -2.61 -13.94 -13.54
CA SER A 55 -3.44 -13.58 -14.67
C SER A 55 -2.78 -13.99 -15.98
N LEU A 56 -3.60 -14.55 -16.87
CA LEU A 56 -3.24 -14.77 -18.28
C LEU A 56 -3.89 -13.66 -19.09
N LEU A 57 -3.06 -12.96 -19.87
CA LEU A 57 -3.50 -11.86 -20.70
C LEU A 57 -3.10 -12.09 -22.14
N ASP A 58 -3.94 -11.64 -23.07
CA ASP A 58 -3.62 -11.50 -24.48
C ASP A 58 -3.34 -10.03 -24.78
N LEU A 59 -2.13 -9.74 -25.29
CA LEU A 59 -1.71 -8.41 -25.69
C LEU A 59 -1.64 -8.42 -27.22
N ALA A 60 -2.60 -7.78 -27.90
CA ALA A 60 -2.68 -7.77 -29.36
C ALA A 60 -3.24 -6.43 -29.87
N ASP A 61 -2.55 -5.80 -30.84
CA ASP A 61 -2.99 -4.56 -31.51
C ASP A 61 -3.50 -3.43 -30.59
N GLY A 62 -2.87 -3.27 -29.43
CA GLY A 62 -3.28 -2.26 -28.44
C GLY A 62 -4.49 -2.66 -27.59
N VAL A 63 -4.99 -3.88 -27.72
CA VAL A 63 -5.93 -4.49 -26.79
C VAL A 63 -5.16 -5.28 -25.74
N VAL A 64 -5.52 -5.06 -24.47
CA VAL A 64 -5.08 -5.85 -23.33
C VAL A 64 -6.29 -6.58 -22.80
N GLU A 65 -6.39 -7.87 -23.08
CA GLU A 65 -7.52 -8.71 -22.67
C GLU A 65 -7.08 -9.69 -21.59
N VAL A 66 -7.77 -9.68 -20.45
CA VAL A 66 -7.58 -10.69 -19.40
C VAL A 66 -8.36 -11.93 -19.81
N LEU A 67 -7.66 -13.02 -20.13
CA LEU A 67 -8.27 -14.30 -20.52
C LEU A 67 -8.76 -15.07 -19.29
N ALA A 68 -7.96 -15.08 -18.23
CA ALA A 68 -8.33 -15.68 -16.95
C ALA A 68 -7.50 -15.12 -15.82
N THR A 69 -8.09 -15.08 -14.63
CA THR A 69 -7.40 -14.73 -13.40
C THR A 69 -7.74 -15.71 -12.27
N ASN A 70 -6.76 -16.00 -11.42
CA ASN A 70 -6.89 -16.82 -10.22
C ASN A 70 -5.88 -16.34 -9.16
N GLY A 71 -6.04 -16.78 -7.92
CA GLY A 71 -5.14 -16.34 -6.85
C GLY A 71 -5.49 -16.94 -5.50
N ASP A 72 -4.78 -16.47 -4.48
CA ASP A 72 -5.03 -16.71 -3.07
C ASP A 72 -4.82 -15.41 -2.28
N ASN A 73 -5.93 -14.81 -1.85
CA ASN A 73 -5.94 -13.52 -1.13
C ASN A 73 -5.37 -13.61 0.30
N HIS A 74 -4.91 -14.78 0.74
CA HIS A 74 -4.30 -15.03 2.04
C HIS A 74 -3.02 -15.88 1.87
N LEU A 75 -2.19 -15.48 0.90
CA LEU A 75 -0.91 -16.10 0.61
C LEU A 75 0.07 -15.03 0.14
N GLY A 76 1.07 -14.70 0.94
CA GLY A 76 2.10 -13.74 0.55
C GLY A 76 3.33 -13.81 1.44
N GLY A 77 4.26 -12.86 1.25
CA GLY A 77 5.51 -12.76 2.02
C GLY A 77 5.35 -12.80 3.55
N ASP A 78 4.21 -12.33 4.08
CA ASP A 78 3.88 -12.36 5.50
C ASP A 78 3.73 -13.79 6.03
N ASP A 79 3.21 -14.72 5.22
CA ASP A 79 3.13 -16.14 5.59
C ASP A 79 4.53 -16.76 5.70
N TRP A 80 5.45 -16.38 4.81
CA TRP A 80 6.84 -16.81 4.88
C TRP A 80 7.53 -16.25 6.13
N ASP A 81 7.28 -14.98 6.46
CA ASP A 81 7.80 -14.37 7.69
C ASP A 81 7.27 -15.10 8.92
N GLN A 82 5.97 -15.43 8.93
CA GLN A 82 5.35 -16.18 10.02
C GLN A 82 6.03 -17.55 10.23
N ARG A 83 6.41 -18.27 9.18
CA ARG A 83 7.17 -19.53 9.33
C ARG A 83 8.54 -19.35 9.95
N VAL A 84 9.22 -18.27 9.63
CA VAL A 84 10.52 -17.95 10.23
C VAL A 84 10.33 -17.52 11.69
N ILE A 85 9.30 -16.74 12.01
CA ILE A 85 8.94 -16.37 13.39
C ILE A 85 8.66 -17.63 14.23
N ASP A 86 7.84 -18.54 13.73
CA ASP A 86 7.51 -19.79 14.43
C ASP A 86 8.77 -20.64 14.64
N TRP A 87 9.62 -20.77 13.62
CA TRP A 87 10.91 -21.47 13.74
C TRP A 87 11.83 -20.85 14.80
N LEU A 88 11.94 -19.52 14.83
CA LEU A 88 12.72 -18.78 15.82
C LEU A 88 12.17 -18.97 17.24
N ALA A 89 10.86 -18.82 17.40
CA ALA A 89 10.17 -18.91 18.69
C ALA A 89 10.21 -20.32 19.26
N ASP A 90 9.94 -21.34 18.44
CA ASP A 90 9.96 -22.75 18.86
C ASP A 90 11.38 -23.20 19.25
N LYS A 91 12.40 -22.73 18.52
CA LYS A 91 13.80 -22.99 18.86
C LYS A 91 14.20 -22.29 20.17
N PHE A 92 13.85 -21.01 20.32
CA PHE A 92 14.13 -20.26 21.55
C PHE A 92 13.43 -20.85 22.76
N GLN A 93 12.18 -21.28 22.60
CA GLN A 93 11.41 -21.95 23.65
C GLN A 93 12.04 -23.30 24.02
N SER A 94 12.55 -24.06 23.05
CA SER A 94 13.26 -25.32 23.31
C SER A 94 14.56 -25.10 24.09
N ASP A 95 15.30 -24.05 23.75
CA ASP A 95 16.60 -23.75 24.38
C ASP A 95 16.47 -23.07 25.76
N ASN A 96 15.45 -22.22 25.95
CA ASN A 96 15.33 -21.34 27.12
C ASN A 96 14.06 -21.55 27.94
N GLY A 97 13.09 -22.35 27.47
CA GLY A 97 11.81 -22.55 28.14
C GLY A 97 10.83 -21.38 28.05
N ILE A 98 11.14 -20.35 27.25
CA ILE A 98 10.36 -19.10 27.14
C ILE A 98 9.76 -19.01 25.73
N ASP A 99 8.45 -18.80 25.66
CA ASP A 99 7.75 -18.57 24.40
C ASP A 99 7.70 -17.06 24.09
N LEU A 100 8.54 -16.62 23.15
CA LEU A 100 8.65 -15.21 22.75
C LEU A 100 7.37 -14.67 22.10
N ARG A 101 6.47 -15.53 21.62
CA ARG A 101 5.18 -15.09 21.02
C ARG A 101 4.24 -14.46 22.05
N LYS A 102 4.47 -14.71 23.34
CA LYS A 102 3.67 -14.17 24.44
C LYS A 102 4.11 -12.77 24.88
N ASP A 103 5.26 -12.31 24.42
CA ASP A 103 5.80 -10.98 24.68
C ASP A 103 5.62 -10.11 23.42
N PRO A 104 4.73 -9.10 23.44
CA PRO A 104 4.48 -8.25 22.27
C PRO A 104 5.72 -7.53 21.74
N MET A 105 6.63 -7.10 22.62
CA MET A 105 7.86 -6.41 22.20
C MET A 105 8.84 -7.38 21.56
N ALA A 106 9.01 -8.58 22.14
CA ALA A 106 9.86 -9.61 21.55
C ALA A 106 9.30 -10.08 20.21
N LEU A 107 7.98 -10.28 20.11
CA LEU A 107 7.32 -10.70 18.87
C LEU A 107 7.52 -9.68 17.74
N GLN A 108 7.41 -8.37 18.02
CA GLN A 108 7.68 -7.34 17.01
C GLN A 108 9.13 -7.40 16.50
N ARG A 109 10.10 -7.58 17.40
CA ARG A 109 11.51 -7.73 17.03
C ARG A 109 11.77 -9.03 16.24
N LEU A 110 11.06 -10.11 16.56
CA LEU A 110 11.10 -11.35 15.78
C LEU A 110 10.55 -11.14 14.37
N LYS A 111 9.46 -10.38 14.19
CA LYS A 111 8.89 -10.07 12.88
C LYS A 111 9.91 -9.37 11.97
N GLU A 112 10.51 -8.29 12.46
CA GLU A 112 11.51 -7.53 11.71
C GLU A 112 12.75 -8.37 11.36
N ALA A 113 13.22 -9.18 12.32
CA ALA A 113 14.36 -10.05 12.11
C ALA A 113 14.07 -11.19 11.12
N ALA A 114 12.87 -11.76 11.18
CA ALA A 114 12.41 -12.81 10.28
C ALA A 114 12.31 -12.31 8.83
N GLU A 115 11.70 -11.14 8.62
CA GLU A 115 11.58 -10.54 7.29
C GLU A 115 12.95 -10.21 6.70
N ASN A 116 13.86 -9.65 7.51
CA ASN A 116 15.23 -9.38 7.07
C ASN A 116 15.99 -10.66 6.71
N ALA A 117 15.87 -11.72 7.51
CA ALA A 117 16.47 -13.01 7.20
C ALA A 117 15.91 -13.62 5.90
N LYS A 118 14.59 -13.55 5.68
CA LYS A 118 13.95 -13.96 4.42
C LYS A 118 14.54 -13.21 3.22
N LYS A 119 14.65 -11.89 3.32
CA LYS A 119 15.24 -11.04 2.26
C LYS A 119 16.71 -11.39 2.01
N GLU A 120 17.51 -11.54 3.07
CA GLU A 120 18.92 -11.93 2.97
C GLU A 120 19.09 -13.30 2.31
N LEU A 121 18.26 -14.28 2.66
CA LEU A 121 18.29 -15.63 2.08
C LEU A 121 17.93 -15.68 0.59
N SER A 122 17.36 -14.62 0.03
CA SER A 122 17.13 -14.50 -1.41
C SER A 122 18.44 -14.32 -2.19
N SER A 123 19.49 -13.80 -1.57
CA SER A 123 20.82 -13.64 -2.17
C SER A 123 21.89 -14.54 -1.52
N ALA A 124 21.85 -14.73 -0.20
CA ALA A 124 22.79 -15.53 0.58
C ALA A 124 22.30 -16.97 0.84
N GLN A 125 23.23 -17.88 1.14
CA GLN A 125 22.91 -19.28 1.49
C GLN A 125 22.53 -19.46 2.96
N GLN A 126 22.84 -18.48 3.81
CA GLN A 126 22.51 -18.46 5.23
C GLN A 126 22.35 -17.01 5.70
N ALA A 127 21.56 -16.80 6.75
CA ALA A 127 21.37 -15.52 7.41
C ALA A 127 21.59 -15.71 8.92
N GLN A 128 22.31 -14.78 9.55
CA GLN A 128 22.53 -14.79 11.00
C GLN A 128 21.51 -13.87 11.68
N ILE A 129 20.72 -14.43 12.58
CA ILE A 129 19.65 -13.73 13.29
C ILE A 129 20.11 -13.52 14.73
N ASN A 130 20.54 -12.30 15.04
CA ASN A 130 21.06 -11.92 16.36
C ASN A 130 20.20 -10.82 16.98
N LEU A 131 19.48 -11.18 18.05
CA LEU A 131 18.65 -10.27 18.84
C LEU A 131 19.14 -10.25 20.29
N PRO A 132 20.00 -9.29 20.66
CA PRO A 132 20.44 -9.15 22.03
C PRO A 132 19.32 -8.61 22.92
N PHE A 133 19.29 -9.05 24.19
CA PHE A 133 18.29 -8.61 25.17
C PHE A 133 16.86 -8.80 24.64
N ILE A 134 16.58 -9.95 24.04
CA ILE A 134 15.27 -10.22 23.43
C ILE A 134 14.18 -10.39 24.49
N THR A 135 14.55 -10.92 25.66
CA THR A 135 13.69 -11.05 26.84
C THR A 135 14.56 -11.22 28.09
N ALA A 136 13.96 -11.40 29.26
CA ALA A 136 14.66 -11.71 30.52
C ALA A 136 13.88 -12.71 31.37
N ASP A 137 14.61 -13.49 32.18
CA ASP A 137 14.03 -14.39 33.19
C ASP A 137 14.71 -14.19 34.56
N ALA A 138 14.40 -15.07 35.53
CA ALA A 138 14.99 -15.03 36.87
C ALA A 138 16.53 -15.19 36.88
N THR A 139 17.13 -15.68 35.79
CA THR A 139 18.58 -15.86 35.63
C THR A 139 19.25 -14.67 34.93
N GLY A 140 18.47 -13.73 34.38
CA GLY A 140 18.95 -12.52 33.74
C GLY A 140 18.45 -12.33 32.30
N PRO A 141 19.05 -11.39 31.55
CA PRO A 141 18.68 -11.16 30.16
C PRO A 141 19.03 -12.35 29.27
N LYS A 142 18.22 -12.56 28.23
CA LYS A 142 18.41 -13.59 27.21
C LYS A 142 18.63 -12.95 25.85
N HIS A 143 19.36 -13.68 25.01
CA HIS A 143 19.73 -13.28 23.65
C HIS A 143 19.33 -14.40 22.70
N LEU A 144 18.91 -14.04 21.49
CA LEU A 144 18.70 -15.00 20.41
C LEU A 144 19.86 -14.85 19.43
N ASP A 145 20.54 -15.94 19.12
CA ASP A 145 21.63 -15.96 18.14
C ASP A 145 21.56 -17.27 17.33
N TYR A 146 20.86 -17.22 16.20
CA TYR A 146 20.56 -18.39 15.37
C TYR A 146 20.95 -18.16 13.91
N THR A 147 21.52 -19.18 13.28
CA THR A 147 21.75 -19.22 11.84
C THR A 147 20.60 -19.96 11.15
N LEU A 148 19.95 -19.30 10.18
CA LEU A 148 18.98 -19.93 9.28
C LEU A 148 19.63 -20.14 7.92
N THR A 149 19.59 -21.36 7.38
CA THR A 149 20.10 -21.66 6.03
C THR A 149 18.97 -21.57 5.00
N ARG A 150 19.30 -21.29 3.73
CA ARG A 150 18.33 -21.27 2.64
C ARG A 150 17.61 -22.62 2.51
N ALA A 151 18.34 -23.72 2.64
CA ALA A 151 17.77 -25.06 2.59
C ALA A 151 16.73 -25.31 3.69
N GLU A 152 16.99 -24.83 4.91
CA GLU A 152 16.04 -24.94 6.01
C GLU A 152 14.83 -24.02 5.80
N PHE A 153 15.05 -22.79 5.36
CA PHE A 153 13.99 -21.85 5.00
C PHE A 153 13.04 -22.43 3.93
N GLU A 154 13.59 -22.98 2.85
CA GLU A 154 12.81 -23.65 1.80
C GLU A 154 12.09 -24.91 2.32
N ARG A 155 12.64 -25.60 3.34
CA ARG A 155 11.99 -26.75 3.96
C ARG A 155 10.77 -26.33 4.78
N ILE A 156 10.88 -25.30 5.61
CA ILE A 156 9.79 -24.85 6.51
C ILE A 156 8.69 -24.05 5.80
N THR A 157 8.93 -23.63 4.56
CA THR A 157 7.98 -22.86 3.73
C THR A 157 7.48 -23.61 2.49
N ARG A 158 7.84 -24.89 2.34
CA ARG A 158 7.53 -25.68 1.14
C ARG A 158 6.05 -25.75 0.79
N ASP A 159 5.19 -25.89 1.78
CA ASP A 159 3.74 -25.98 1.59
C ASP A 159 3.15 -24.66 1.07
N LEU A 160 3.71 -23.52 1.46
CA LEU A 160 3.31 -22.21 0.92
C LEU A 160 3.69 -22.09 -0.57
N LEU A 161 4.88 -22.56 -0.93
CA LEU A 161 5.33 -22.62 -2.32
C LEU A 161 4.46 -23.59 -3.15
N ASP A 162 4.05 -24.72 -2.57
CA ASP A 162 3.16 -25.68 -3.23
C ASP A 162 1.74 -25.11 -3.44
N ARG A 163 1.24 -24.27 -2.53
CA ARG A 163 -0.07 -23.58 -2.68
C ARG A 163 -0.11 -22.70 -3.95
N CYS A 164 1.00 -22.11 -4.36
CA CYS A 164 1.08 -21.28 -5.58
C CYS A 164 0.76 -22.06 -6.87
N LYS A 165 0.95 -23.39 -6.90
CA LYS A 165 0.78 -24.21 -8.11
C LYS A 165 -0.67 -24.29 -8.58
N GLY A 166 -1.59 -24.34 -7.63
CA GLY A 166 -3.02 -24.50 -7.87
C GLY A 166 -3.61 -23.36 -8.72
N PRO A 167 -3.46 -22.10 -8.29
CA PRO A 167 -3.95 -20.95 -9.04
C PRO A 167 -3.41 -20.86 -10.47
N VAL A 168 -2.10 -21.10 -10.68
CA VAL A 168 -1.49 -21.09 -12.03
C VAL A 168 -2.15 -22.12 -12.94
N THR A 169 -2.33 -23.35 -12.45
CA THR A 169 -2.91 -24.44 -13.24
C THR A 169 -4.38 -24.17 -13.57
N LYS A 170 -5.13 -23.60 -12.60
CA LYS A 170 -6.53 -23.20 -12.81
C LYS A 170 -6.65 -22.07 -13.83
N ALA A 171 -5.80 -21.04 -13.74
CA ALA A 171 -5.81 -19.93 -14.69
C ALA A 171 -5.59 -20.42 -16.13
N LEU A 172 -4.63 -21.32 -16.35
CA LEU A 172 -4.39 -21.93 -17.68
C LEU A 172 -5.60 -22.71 -18.19
N HIS A 173 -6.20 -23.53 -17.32
CA HIS A 173 -7.41 -24.28 -17.65
C HIS A 173 -8.58 -23.35 -18.00
N ASP A 174 -8.80 -22.30 -17.21
CA ASP A 174 -9.89 -21.35 -17.41
C ASP A 174 -9.71 -20.51 -18.68
N ALA A 175 -8.47 -20.18 -19.03
CA ALA A 175 -8.12 -19.54 -20.30
C ALA A 175 -8.18 -20.50 -21.50
N ASN A 176 -8.37 -21.81 -21.26
CA ASN A 176 -8.25 -22.87 -22.25
C ASN A 176 -6.93 -22.80 -23.04
N LEU A 177 -5.83 -22.55 -22.33
CA LEU A 177 -4.49 -22.45 -22.91
C LEU A 177 -3.57 -23.57 -22.42
N GLN A 178 -2.72 -24.03 -23.31
CA GLN A 178 -1.55 -24.82 -22.95
C GLN A 178 -0.38 -23.89 -22.60
N LEU A 179 0.51 -24.35 -21.72
CA LEU A 179 1.72 -23.61 -21.35
C LEU A 179 2.61 -23.23 -22.54
N SER A 180 2.60 -24.05 -23.61
CA SER A 180 3.34 -23.77 -24.85
C SER A 180 2.80 -22.55 -25.61
N GLU A 181 1.57 -22.13 -25.34
CA GLU A 181 0.92 -20.97 -25.97
C GLU A 181 1.18 -19.68 -25.19
N VAL A 182 1.65 -19.76 -23.95
CA VAL A 182 2.15 -18.58 -23.23
C VAL A 182 3.46 -18.16 -23.88
N ASN A 183 3.63 -16.88 -24.19
CA ASN A 183 4.85 -16.34 -24.76
C ASN A 183 5.84 -15.98 -23.65
N GLU A 184 5.38 -15.18 -22.69
CA GLU A 184 6.19 -14.55 -21.65
C GLU A 184 5.61 -14.79 -20.26
N VAL A 185 6.48 -14.84 -19.24
CA VAL A 185 6.09 -14.97 -17.84
C VAL A 185 6.70 -13.81 -17.08
N ILE A 186 5.87 -12.96 -16.48
CA ILE A 186 6.30 -11.76 -15.75
C ILE A 186 6.18 -12.02 -14.25
N LEU A 187 7.23 -11.73 -13.50
CA LEU A 187 7.20 -11.77 -12.04
C LEU A 187 6.92 -10.37 -11.48
N VAL A 188 5.96 -10.30 -10.58
CA VAL A 188 5.57 -9.09 -9.86
C VAL A 188 5.58 -9.37 -8.36
N GLY A 189 5.80 -8.34 -7.56
CA GLY A 189 5.78 -8.43 -6.10
C GLY A 189 7.12 -8.89 -5.51
N GLY A 190 7.49 -8.32 -4.37
CA GLY A 190 8.80 -8.53 -3.75
C GLY A 190 9.10 -9.99 -3.36
N SER A 191 8.07 -10.78 -3.04
CA SER A 191 8.24 -12.20 -2.67
C SER A 191 8.61 -13.07 -3.88
N SER A 192 8.37 -12.62 -5.11
CA SER A 192 8.84 -13.30 -6.33
C SER A 192 10.37 -13.29 -6.50
N ARG A 193 11.09 -12.48 -5.71
CA ARG A 193 12.56 -12.42 -5.68
C ARG A 193 13.19 -13.67 -5.06
N MET A 194 12.42 -14.48 -4.32
CA MET A 194 12.91 -15.72 -3.72
C MET A 194 13.34 -16.74 -4.82
N PRO A 195 14.56 -17.30 -4.76
CA PRO A 195 15.03 -18.26 -5.76
C PRO A 195 14.11 -19.48 -5.94
N ALA A 196 13.52 -19.98 -4.86
CA ALA A 196 12.58 -21.09 -4.91
C ALA A 196 11.28 -20.77 -5.69
N VAL A 197 10.82 -19.52 -5.66
CA VAL A 197 9.67 -19.05 -6.44
C VAL A 197 10.01 -18.97 -7.92
N GLN A 198 11.16 -18.38 -8.27
CA GLN A 198 11.62 -18.30 -9.65
C GLN A 198 11.83 -19.68 -10.26
N GLU A 199 12.42 -20.60 -9.50
CA GLU A 199 12.61 -21.98 -9.93
C GLU A 199 11.28 -22.73 -10.05
N LEU A 200 10.32 -22.52 -9.12
CA LEU A 200 8.98 -23.07 -9.26
C LEU A 200 8.32 -22.60 -10.57
N VAL A 201 8.32 -21.29 -10.82
CA VAL A 201 7.71 -20.72 -12.04
C VAL A 201 8.37 -21.27 -13.28
N LYS A 202 9.71 -21.38 -13.29
CA LYS A 202 10.46 -21.99 -14.38
C LYS A 202 10.10 -23.46 -14.60
N GLN A 203 9.99 -24.25 -13.53
CA GLN A 203 9.59 -25.66 -13.61
C GLN A 203 8.16 -25.82 -14.10
N MET A 204 7.25 -24.96 -13.65
CA MET A 204 5.84 -24.99 -14.04
C MET A 204 5.64 -24.58 -15.49
N THR A 205 6.33 -23.53 -15.94
CA THR A 205 6.07 -22.91 -17.26
C THR A 205 7.05 -23.36 -18.34
N GLY A 206 8.18 -23.96 -17.96
CA GLY A 206 9.30 -24.26 -18.86
C GLY A 206 10.03 -23.02 -19.39
N LYS A 207 9.70 -21.82 -18.88
CA LYS A 207 10.22 -20.54 -19.36
C LYS A 207 11.07 -19.86 -18.31
N GLN A 208 12.10 -19.15 -18.76
CA GLN A 208 12.81 -18.23 -17.89
C GLN A 208 11.91 -17.01 -17.66
N PRO A 209 11.59 -16.64 -16.40
CA PRO A 209 10.77 -15.47 -16.16
C PRO A 209 11.45 -14.20 -16.67
N ASN A 210 10.63 -13.30 -17.21
CA ASN A 210 11.03 -12.02 -17.73
C ASN A 210 11.27 -11.05 -16.56
N MET A 211 12.51 -10.54 -16.48
CA MET A 211 12.98 -9.62 -15.45
C MET A 211 13.17 -8.20 -16.00
N SER A 212 12.59 -7.87 -17.16
CA SER A 212 12.71 -6.55 -17.78
C SER A 212 11.84 -5.48 -17.13
N VAL A 213 10.88 -5.89 -16.30
CA VAL A 213 10.04 -4.99 -15.51
C VAL A 213 10.54 -4.96 -14.08
N ASN A 214 10.38 -3.81 -13.42
CA ASN A 214 10.66 -3.71 -11.99
C ASN A 214 9.46 -4.28 -11.20
N PRO A 215 9.63 -5.40 -10.47
CA PRO A 215 8.52 -6.04 -9.76
C PRO A 215 7.92 -5.18 -8.63
N ASP A 216 8.60 -4.10 -8.21
CA ASP A 216 8.13 -3.19 -7.16
C ASP A 216 7.38 -1.97 -7.73
N GLU A 217 7.61 -1.60 -8.99
CA GLU A 217 7.08 -0.35 -9.59
C GLU A 217 6.03 -0.61 -10.69
N VAL A 218 6.11 -1.76 -11.37
CA VAL A 218 5.34 -2.03 -12.60
C VAL A 218 3.81 -1.91 -12.42
N VAL A 219 3.30 -2.19 -11.23
CA VAL A 219 1.87 -2.03 -10.91
C VAL A 219 1.49 -0.55 -10.83
N ALA A 220 2.32 0.28 -10.19
CA ALA A 220 2.10 1.72 -10.09
C ALA A 220 2.22 2.40 -11.46
N ASP A 221 3.23 2.01 -12.26
CA ASP A 221 3.39 2.46 -13.64
C ASP A 221 2.15 2.12 -14.48
N GLY A 222 1.64 0.89 -14.33
CA GLY A 222 0.42 0.43 -15.00
C GLY A 222 -0.82 1.23 -14.61
N ALA A 223 -0.95 1.59 -13.34
CA ALA A 223 -2.03 2.46 -12.86
C ALA A 223 -1.92 3.88 -13.45
N ALA A 224 -0.71 4.42 -13.59
CA ALA A 224 -0.47 5.70 -14.24
C ALA A 224 -0.83 5.65 -15.74
N VAL A 225 -0.46 4.57 -16.44
CA VAL A 225 -0.87 4.33 -17.83
C VAL A 225 -2.40 4.30 -17.95
N GLN A 226 -3.09 3.59 -17.05
CA GLN A 226 -4.54 3.56 -17.01
C GLN A 226 -5.16 4.95 -16.78
N GLY A 227 -4.54 5.79 -15.94
CA GLY A 227 -4.91 7.20 -15.77
C GLY A 227 -4.80 7.99 -17.07
N GLY A 228 -3.68 7.85 -17.80
CA GLY A 228 -3.47 8.48 -19.10
C GLY A 228 -4.46 8.01 -20.18
N VAL A 229 -4.92 6.75 -20.12
CA VAL A 229 -5.99 6.27 -21.02
C VAL A 229 -7.32 6.94 -20.72
N LEU A 230 -7.63 7.23 -19.45
CA LEU A 230 -8.88 7.88 -19.05
C LEU A 230 -8.92 9.37 -19.42
N THR A 231 -7.77 10.06 -19.37
CA THR A 231 -7.65 11.46 -19.80
C THR A 231 -7.57 11.60 -21.33
N GLY A 232 -7.18 10.53 -22.03
CA GLY A 232 -6.97 10.51 -23.47
C GLY A 232 -5.55 10.85 -23.91
N ASP A 233 -4.64 11.10 -22.97
CA ASP A 233 -3.22 11.35 -23.23
C ASP A 233 -2.51 10.10 -23.77
N VAL A 234 -2.98 8.91 -23.38
CA VAL A 234 -2.54 7.62 -23.91
C VAL A 234 -3.64 7.08 -24.83
N SER A 235 -3.33 7.02 -26.13
CA SER A 235 -4.26 6.54 -27.16
C SER A 235 -3.84 5.18 -27.71
N GLY A 236 -4.82 4.46 -28.27
CA GLY A 236 -4.59 3.15 -28.88
C GLY A 236 -4.39 2.01 -27.89
N ILE A 237 -4.83 2.18 -26.64
CA ILE A 237 -4.89 1.11 -25.64
C ILE A 237 -6.35 0.88 -25.23
N LEU A 238 -6.83 -0.35 -25.36
CA LEU A 238 -8.13 -0.80 -24.89
C LEU A 238 -7.94 -1.91 -23.85
N LEU A 239 -8.42 -1.68 -22.63
CA LEU A 239 -8.39 -2.68 -21.57
C LEU A 239 -9.72 -3.44 -21.48
N LEU A 240 -9.67 -4.76 -21.57
CA LEU A 240 -10.76 -5.68 -21.32
C LEU A 240 -10.41 -6.55 -20.10
N ASP A 241 -10.93 -6.18 -18.94
CA ASP A 241 -10.72 -6.93 -17.69
C ASP A 241 -11.89 -7.88 -17.43
N VAL A 242 -11.79 -8.74 -16.42
CA VAL A 242 -12.80 -9.77 -16.08
C VAL A 242 -13.16 -9.77 -14.59
N THR A 243 -14.31 -10.36 -14.25
CA THR A 243 -14.64 -10.67 -12.84
C THR A 243 -13.94 -11.97 -12.38
N PRO A 244 -13.20 -11.99 -11.26
CA PRO A 244 -12.40 -13.16 -10.85
C PRO A 244 -13.23 -14.34 -10.32
N LEU A 245 -14.46 -14.09 -9.86
CA LEU A 245 -15.34 -15.06 -9.23
C LEU A 245 -16.76 -14.97 -9.80
N SER A 246 -17.44 -16.11 -9.84
CA SER A 246 -18.82 -16.18 -10.30
C SER A 246 -19.73 -15.48 -9.31
N LEU A 247 -20.74 -14.80 -9.85
CA LEU A 247 -21.79 -14.13 -9.09
C LEU A 247 -23.10 -14.84 -9.31
N GLY A 248 -23.86 -15.02 -8.24
CA GLY A 248 -25.11 -15.76 -8.29
C GLY A 248 -26.06 -15.39 -7.18
N VAL A 249 -27.20 -16.08 -7.18
CA VAL A 249 -28.22 -15.98 -6.13
C VAL A 249 -28.47 -17.33 -5.49
N GLU A 250 -28.88 -17.32 -4.22
CA GLU A 250 -29.39 -18.50 -3.55
C GLU A 250 -30.79 -18.83 -4.07
N THR A 251 -30.98 -20.05 -4.53
CA THR A 251 -32.29 -20.55 -4.96
C THR A 251 -32.81 -21.64 -4.03
N MET A 252 -34.07 -22.05 -4.26
CA MET A 252 -34.74 -23.06 -3.43
C MET A 252 -33.88 -24.33 -3.30
N GLY A 253 -33.65 -24.78 -2.07
CA GLY A 253 -32.77 -25.90 -1.76
C GLY A 253 -31.36 -25.50 -1.28
N GLY A 254 -31.08 -24.19 -1.15
CA GLY A 254 -29.80 -23.69 -0.66
C GLY A 254 -28.67 -23.85 -1.68
N VAL A 255 -29.01 -23.86 -2.97
CA VAL A 255 -28.09 -24.02 -4.09
C VAL A 255 -27.70 -22.64 -4.62
N MET A 256 -26.44 -22.46 -4.99
CA MET A 256 -25.98 -21.27 -5.70
C MET A 256 -26.33 -21.42 -7.18
N THR A 257 -27.15 -20.52 -7.71
CA THR A 257 -27.39 -20.42 -9.15
C THR A 257 -26.54 -19.29 -9.71
N LYS A 258 -25.55 -19.65 -10.54
CA LYS A 258 -24.63 -18.70 -11.16
C LYS A 258 -25.38 -17.86 -12.20
N MET A 259 -25.26 -16.55 -12.05
CA MET A 259 -25.75 -15.56 -13.00
C MET A 259 -24.60 -15.20 -13.95
N ILE A 260 -23.50 -14.68 -13.42
CA ILE A 260 -22.33 -14.31 -14.20
C ILE A 260 -21.20 -15.24 -13.80
N ASP A 261 -20.64 -15.97 -14.75
CA ASP A 261 -19.51 -16.87 -14.50
C ASP A 261 -18.22 -16.08 -14.29
N ARG A 262 -17.29 -16.64 -13.52
CA ARG A 262 -15.94 -16.08 -13.40
C ARG A 262 -15.25 -15.98 -14.76
N ASN A 263 -14.30 -15.06 -14.86
CA ASN A 263 -13.61 -14.65 -16.07
C ASN A 263 -14.53 -14.05 -17.15
N THR A 264 -15.79 -13.70 -16.84
CA THR A 264 -16.61 -12.89 -17.75
C THR A 264 -16.04 -11.47 -17.83
N THR A 265 -15.85 -10.97 -19.06
CA THR A 265 -15.39 -9.61 -19.34
C THR A 265 -16.30 -8.55 -18.71
N ILE A 266 -15.70 -7.51 -18.14
CA ILE A 266 -16.40 -6.39 -17.50
C ILE A 266 -16.12 -5.07 -18.24
N PRO A 267 -17.06 -4.12 -18.26
CA PRO A 267 -18.39 -4.15 -17.63
C PRO A 267 -19.37 -5.11 -18.32
N THR A 268 -20.31 -5.68 -17.56
CA THR A 268 -21.31 -6.63 -18.08
C THR A 268 -22.62 -6.55 -17.31
N SER A 269 -23.71 -7.00 -17.93
CA SER A 269 -25.03 -7.07 -17.32
C SER A 269 -25.73 -8.37 -17.69
N LYS A 270 -26.36 -9.03 -16.72
CA LYS A 270 -27.19 -10.22 -16.95
C LYS A 270 -28.49 -10.14 -16.18
N THR A 271 -29.59 -10.45 -16.86
CA THR A 271 -30.93 -10.48 -16.31
C THR A 271 -31.54 -11.87 -16.42
N GLU A 272 -32.08 -12.39 -15.32
CA GLU A 272 -32.86 -13.62 -15.31
C GLU A 272 -34.16 -13.45 -14.52
N ILE A 273 -35.16 -14.26 -14.84
CA ILE A 273 -36.48 -14.21 -14.21
C ILE A 273 -36.60 -15.36 -13.22
N TYR A 274 -36.79 -14.99 -11.96
CA TYR A 274 -37.10 -15.87 -10.84
C TYR A 274 -38.58 -15.77 -10.47
N SER A 275 -39.03 -16.64 -9.56
CA SER A 275 -40.40 -16.64 -9.06
C SER A 275 -40.47 -17.04 -7.59
N THR A 276 -41.65 -16.93 -6.99
CA THR A 276 -41.89 -17.32 -5.60
C THR A 276 -41.81 -18.83 -5.40
N ALA A 277 -41.25 -19.26 -4.26
CA ALA A 277 -41.09 -20.66 -3.89
C ALA A 277 -42.34 -21.24 -3.18
N ALA A 278 -43.20 -20.38 -2.63
CA ALA A 278 -44.41 -20.78 -1.90
C ALA A 278 -45.68 -20.05 -2.40
N ASP A 279 -46.83 -20.70 -2.20
CA ASP A 279 -48.14 -20.12 -2.52
C ASP A 279 -48.43 -18.91 -1.60
N ASN A 280 -49.01 -17.85 -2.17
CA ASN A 280 -49.32 -16.60 -1.49
C ASN A 280 -48.12 -15.88 -0.86
N GLN A 281 -46.90 -16.17 -1.32
CA GLN A 281 -45.69 -15.48 -0.88
C GLN A 281 -45.70 -14.02 -1.37
N THR A 282 -45.70 -13.07 -0.44
CA THR A 282 -45.78 -11.62 -0.72
C THR A 282 -44.43 -10.89 -0.63
N SER A 283 -43.36 -11.60 -0.28
CA SER A 283 -41.98 -11.12 -0.30
C SER A 283 -40.99 -12.20 -0.71
N VAL A 284 -39.91 -11.83 -1.39
CA VAL A 284 -38.80 -12.72 -1.74
C VAL A 284 -37.51 -12.13 -1.20
N GLU A 285 -36.75 -12.95 -0.46
CA GLU A 285 -35.37 -12.65 -0.08
C GLU A 285 -34.45 -13.04 -1.23
N ILE A 286 -33.66 -12.08 -1.70
CA ILE A 286 -32.57 -12.33 -2.65
C ILE A 286 -31.27 -12.32 -1.85
N ASN A 287 -30.62 -13.47 -1.75
CA ASN A 287 -29.26 -13.60 -1.22
C ASN A 287 -28.28 -13.63 -2.38
N VAL A 288 -27.42 -12.61 -2.46
CA VAL A 288 -26.39 -12.47 -3.51
C VAL A 288 -25.11 -13.12 -3.01
N LEU A 289 -24.50 -13.96 -3.85
CA LEU A 289 -23.29 -14.72 -3.49
C LEU A 289 -22.20 -14.55 -4.53
N GLN A 290 -20.96 -14.76 -4.06
CA GLN A 290 -19.77 -14.86 -4.87
C GLN A 290 -19.01 -16.15 -4.54
N GLY A 291 -18.65 -16.93 -5.56
CA GLY A 291 -17.87 -18.16 -5.41
C GLY A 291 -18.22 -19.25 -6.43
N GLU A 292 -17.53 -20.39 -6.29
CA GLU A 292 -17.60 -21.49 -7.27
C GLU A 292 -18.25 -22.77 -6.72
N ARG A 293 -18.70 -22.77 -5.47
CA ARG A 293 -19.27 -23.94 -4.82
C ARG A 293 -20.74 -24.09 -5.19
N GLU A 294 -21.22 -25.32 -5.29
CA GLU A 294 -22.62 -25.59 -5.68
C GLU A 294 -23.63 -25.16 -4.59
N MET A 295 -23.24 -25.27 -3.31
CA MET A 295 -24.11 -24.91 -2.19
C MET A 295 -23.91 -23.46 -1.78
N ALA A 296 -25.01 -22.72 -1.58
CA ALA A 296 -24.96 -21.32 -1.19
C ALA A 296 -24.18 -21.08 0.12
N ALA A 297 -24.31 -21.99 1.09
CA ALA A 297 -23.61 -21.91 2.38
C ALA A 297 -22.07 -21.98 2.30
N ASP A 298 -21.54 -22.57 1.22
CA ASP A 298 -20.10 -22.71 1.01
C ASP A 298 -19.49 -21.54 0.23
N ASN A 299 -20.31 -20.57 -0.19
CA ASN A 299 -19.88 -19.39 -0.92
C ASN A 299 -19.94 -18.13 -0.06
N LYS A 300 -19.27 -17.07 -0.52
CA LYS A 300 -19.31 -15.79 0.18
C LYS A 300 -20.64 -15.09 -0.11
N SER A 301 -21.51 -15.00 0.90
CA SER A 301 -22.67 -14.09 0.82
C SER A 301 -22.15 -12.65 0.79
N LEU A 302 -22.62 -11.91 -0.20
CA LEU A 302 -22.29 -10.52 -0.45
C LEU A 302 -23.32 -9.56 0.17
N GLY A 303 -24.56 -10.03 0.31
CA GLY A 303 -25.65 -9.26 0.89
C GLY A 303 -27.01 -9.91 0.63
N LYS A 304 -27.98 -9.57 1.47
CA LYS A 304 -29.37 -10.03 1.38
C LYS A 304 -30.29 -8.83 1.35
N PHE A 305 -31.31 -8.90 0.50
CA PHE A 305 -32.36 -7.87 0.47
C PHE A 305 -33.71 -8.47 0.12
N ASN A 306 -34.77 -7.84 0.62
CA ASN A 306 -36.14 -8.33 0.48
C ASN A 306 -36.92 -7.49 -0.52
N LEU A 307 -37.38 -8.10 -1.61
CA LEU A 307 -38.40 -7.51 -2.46
C LEU A 307 -39.77 -7.78 -1.85
N THR A 308 -40.42 -6.73 -1.33
CA THR A 308 -41.73 -6.83 -0.65
C THR A 308 -42.87 -6.27 -1.50
N GLY A 309 -44.10 -6.69 -1.17
CA GLY A 309 -45.30 -6.20 -1.82
C GLY A 309 -45.63 -6.89 -3.15
N ILE A 310 -45.21 -8.15 -3.28
CA ILE A 310 -45.58 -9.05 -4.37
C ILE A 310 -47.05 -9.48 -4.16
N PRO A 311 -47.92 -9.42 -5.19
CA PRO A 311 -49.30 -9.87 -5.07
C PRO A 311 -49.39 -11.35 -4.70
N ALA A 312 -50.35 -11.72 -3.84
CA ALA A 312 -50.59 -13.11 -3.48
C ALA A 312 -51.03 -13.91 -4.73
N ALA A 313 -50.19 -14.86 -5.14
CA ALA A 313 -50.42 -15.75 -6.26
C ALA A 313 -49.90 -17.16 -5.94
N ARG A 314 -50.25 -18.14 -6.78
CA ARG A 314 -49.64 -19.47 -6.70
C ARG A 314 -48.12 -19.37 -6.93
N ARG A 315 -47.34 -20.25 -6.30
CA ARG A 315 -45.90 -20.36 -6.53
C ARG A 315 -45.59 -20.48 -8.02
N GLY A 316 -44.50 -19.87 -8.48
CA GLY A 316 -44.12 -19.89 -9.90
C GLY A 316 -44.86 -18.89 -10.79
N VAL A 317 -45.86 -18.14 -10.28
CA VAL A 317 -46.60 -17.14 -11.07
C VAL A 317 -45.96 -15.74 -11.05
N PRO A 318 -45.54 -15.19 -9.89
CA PRO A 318 -44.86 -13.88 -9.87
C PRO A 318 -43.58 -13.91 -10.72
N GLN A 319 -43.35 -12.87 -11.51
CA GLN A 319 -42.15 -12.76 -12.35
C GLN A 319 -41.21 -11.72 -11.74
N ILE A 320 -40.16 -12.21 -11.09
CA ILE A 320 -39.16 -11.38 -10.41
C ILE A 320 -37.93 -11.33 -11.29
N GLU A 321 -37.74 -10.22 -11.96
CA GLU A 321 -36.58 -9.95 -12.79
C GLU A 321 -35.41 -9.55 -11.89
N VAL A 322 -34.33 -10.34 -11.90
CA VAL A 322 -33.10 -10.06 -11.17
C VAL A 322 -32.01 -9.75 -12.17
N THR A 323 -31.47 -8.53 -12.08
CA THR A 323 -30.38 -8.04 -12.93
C THR A 323 -29.13 -7.85 -12.10
N PHE A 324 -28.03 -8.41 -12.59
CA PHE A 324 -26.68 -8.20 -12.09
C PHE A 324 -25.95 -7.28 -13.06
N ASP A 325 -25.51 -6.13 -12.58
CA ASP A 325 -24.66 -5.20 -13.30
C ASP A 325 -23.28 -5.18 -12.64
N ILE A 326 -22.22 -5.35 -13.43
CA ILE A 326 -20.83 -5.18 -13.00
C ILE A 326 -20.23 -4.00 -13.77
N ASP A 327 -19.77 -3.00 -13.04
CA ASP A 327 -19.12 -1.83 -13.64
C ASP A 327 -17.66 -2.09 -14.02
N ALA A 328 -17.02 -1.09 -14.62
CA ALA A 328 -15.61 -1.18 -15.05
C ALA A 328 -14.60 -1.22 -13.88
N ASN A 329 -15.04 -1.04 -12.63
CA ASN A 329 -14.25 -1.23 -11.41
C ASN A 329 -14.42 -2.63 -10.83
N GLY A 330 -15.32 -3.45 -11.37
CA GLY A 330 -15.72 -4.74 -10.81
C GLY A 330 -16.68 -4.61 -9.61
N ILE A 331 -17.36 -3.47 -9.45
CA ILE A 331 -18.37 -3.26 -8.41
C ILE A 331 -19.71 -3.81 -8.91
N VAL A 332 -20.34 -4.64 -8.07
CA VAL A 332 -21.58 -5.34 -8.42
C VAL A 332 -22.78 -4.56 -7.89
N LYS A 333 -23.76 -4.33 -8.75
CA LYS A 333 -25.09 -3.85 -8.40
C LYS A 333 -26.11 -4.90 -8.78
N VAL A 334 -26.96 -5.28 -7.83
CA VAL A 334 -28.03 -6.26 -8.05
C VAL A 334 -29.38 -5.58 -7.87
N THR A 335 -30.22 -5.66 -8.89
CA THR A 335 -31.58 -5.09 -8.89
C THR A 335 -32.59 -6.21 -9.04
N ALA A 336 -33.57 -6.30 -8.14
CA ALA A 336 -34.72 -7.18 -8.27
C ALA A 336 -35.99 -6.36 -8.52
N LYS A 337 -36.77 -6.71 -9.53
CA LYS A 337 -38.00 -6.02 -9.92
C LYS A 337 -39.12 -7.02 -10.19
N ASP A 338 -40.26 -6.82 -9.54
CA ASP A 338 -41.48 -7.54 -9.91
C ASP A 338 -42.08 -6.93 -11.18
N LYS A 339 -42.23 -7.75 -12.23
CA LYS A 339 -42.75 -7.29 -13.52
C LYS A 339 -44.23 -6.92 -13.48
N ALA A 340 -45.00 -7.47 -12.54
CA ALA A 340 -46.43 -7.20 -12.43
C ALA A 340 -46.70 -5.84 -11.78
N THR A 341 -46.02 -5.54 -10.67
CA THR A 341 -46.24 -4.29 -9.92
C THR A 341 -45.26 -3.17 -10.28
N GLY A 342 -44.14 -3.50 -10.95
CA GLY A 342 -43.06 -2.56 -11.23
C GLY A 342 -42.23 -2.19 -10.01
N LYS A 343 -42.56 -2.70 -8.81
CA LYS A 343 -41.78 -2.49 -7.59
C LYS A 343 -40.40 -3.11 -7.76
N SER A 344 -39.39 -2.36 -7.34
CA SER A 344 -38.01 -2.82 -7.36
C SER A 344 -37.33 -2.56 -6.02
N GLN A 345 -36.34 -3.39 -5.74
CA GLN A 345 -35.36 -3.21 -4.68
C GLN A 345 -33.99 -3.52 -5.28
N GLN A 346 -32.98 -2.81 -4.81
CA GLN A 346 -31.63 -3.01 -5.28
C GLN A 346 -30.67 -3.02 -4.10
N ILE A 347 -29.56 -3.70 -4.29
CA ILE A 347 -28.41 -3.64 -3.40
C ILE A 347 -27.18 -3.33 -4.27
N THR A 348 -26.41 -2.34 -3.88
CA THR A 348 -25.04 -2.20 -4.37
C THR A 348 -24.16 -2.98 -3.41
N ILE A 349 -23.33 -3.89 -3.93
CA ILE A 349 -22.47 -4.73 -3.11
C ILE A 349 -21.23 -3.94 -2.65
N SER A 350 -21.51 -2.97 -1.78
CA SER A 350 -20.59 -2.48 -0.76
C SER A 350 -20.62 -3.55 0.36
N GLY A 351 -19.48 -3.98 0.92
CA GLY A 351 -19.50 -5.07 1.91
C GLY A 351 -20.39 -4.75 3.12
N SER A 352 -20.75 -5.72 3.96
CA SER A 352 -21.37 -5.46 5.27
C SER A 352 -20.47 -4.64 6.22
N THR A 353 -19.21 -4.41 5.82
CA THR A 353 -18.19 -3.55 6.43
C THR A 353 -17.92 -2.28 5.62
N ALA A 354 -18.66 -2.03 4.53
CA ALA A 354 -18.54 -0.79 3.81
C ALA A 354 -19.14 0.32 4.65
N LEU A 355 -18.36 1.39 4.78
CA LEU A 355 -18.72 2.56 5.54
C LEU A 355 -19.97 3.17 4.90
N SER A 356 -20.94 3.55 5.71
CA SER A 356 -22.04 4.39 5.23
C SER A 356 -21.48 5.74 4.74
N ASP A 357 -22.22 6.43 3.86
CA ASP A 357 -21.81 7.76 3.39
C ASP A 357 -21.52 8.71 4.58
N ASP A 358 -22.32 8.64 5.64
CA ASP A 358 -22.13 9.41 6.88
C ASP A 358 -20.84 9.04 7.62
N GLU A 359 -20.45 7.76 7.64
CA GLU A 359 -19.20 7.31 8.25
C GLU A 359 -17.98 7.70 7.41
N VAL A 360 -18.08 7.61 6.08
CA VAL A 360 -17.02 8.09 5.18
C VAL A 360 -16.81 9.58 5.36
N ASP A 361 -17.89 10.36 5.38
CA ASP A 361 -17.81 11.82 5.54
C ASP A 361 -17.29 12.21 6.95
N ARG A 362 -17.57 11.41 7.99
CA ARG A 362 -16.92 11.57 9.31
C ARG A 362 -15.41 11.28 9.23
N MET A 363 -15.02 10.17 8.59
CA MET A 363 -13.60 9.81 8.46
C MET A 363 -12.81 10.80 7.59
N VAL A 364 -13.43 11.42 6.59
CA VAL A 364 -12.85 12.53 5.81
C VAL A 364 -12.54 13.71 6.74
N LYS A 365 -13.50 14.11 7.59
CA LYS A 365 -13.29 15.20 8.56
C LYS A 365 -12.23 14.86 9.60
N ASP A 366 -12.20 13.62 10.07
CA ASP A 366 -11.17 13.15 11.00
C ASP A 366 -9.77 13.19 10.33
N ALA A 367 -9.67 12.79 9.06
CA ALA A 367 -8.42 12.88 8.30
C ALA A 367 -7.97 14.33 8.08
N GLU A 368 -8.89 15.25 7.79
CA GLU A 368 -8.60 16.70 7.69
C GLU A 368 -8.11 17.28 9.02
N ALA A 369 -8.73 16.87 10.14
CA ALA A 369 -8.31 17.30 11.48
C ALA A 369 -6.90 16.80 11.82
N HIS A 370 -6.59 15.54 11.51
CA HIS A 370 -5.24 15.00 11.70
C HIS A 370 -4.20 15.68 10.79
N ALA A 371 -4.55 16.04 9.56
CA ALA A 371 -3.66 16.81 8.70
C ALA A 371 -3.33 18.20 9.30
N GLU A 372 -4.30 18.84 9.98
CA GLU A 372 -4.07 20.09 10.69
C GLU A 372 -3.19 19.90 11.95
N GLU A 373 -3.40 18.81 12.71
CA GLU A 373 -2.55 18.43 13.85
C GLU A 373 -1.11 18.15 13.40
N ASP A 374 -0.93 17.39 12.32
CA ASP A 374 0.37 17.08 11.73
C ASP A 374 1.08 18.34 11.25
N LYS A 375 0.35 19.28 10.63
CA LYS A 375 0.90 20.58 10.23
C LYS A 375 1.37 21.38 11.45
N LYS A 376 0.58 21.42 12.54
CA LYS A 376 0.98 22.12 13.78
C LYS A 376 2.22 21.49 14.42
N HIS A 377 2.30 20.15 14.47
CA HIS A 377 3.49 19.46 14.96
C HIS A 377 4.71 19.71 14.07
N LYS A 378 4.52 19.74 12.75
CA LYS A 378 5.59 20.11 11.80
C LYS A 378 6.08 21.53 12.05
N ASP A 379 5.17 22.51 12.13
CA ASP A 379 5.50 23.91 12.41
C ASP A 379 6.23 24.06 13.75
N GLU A 380 5.83 23.30 14.77
CA GLU A 380 6.51 23.24 16.06
C GLU A 380 7.95 22.74 15.94
N ILE A 381 8.17 21.64 15.21
CA ILE A 381 9.49 21.04 15.00
C ILE A 381 10.38 21.99 14.20
N GLU A 382 9.85 22.63 13.16
CA GLU A 382 10.59 23.60 12.34
C GLU A 382 11.04 24.81 13.17
N VAL A 383 10.15 25.39 13.97
CA VAL A 383 10.49 26.48 14.90
C VAL A 383 11.57 26.05 15.88
N ARG A 384 11.45 24.87 16.49
CA ARG A 384 12.45 24.33 17.42
C ARG A 384 13.82 24.20 16.74
N ASN A 385 13.86 23.62 15.55
CA ASN A 385 15.10 23.44 14.79
C ASN A 385 15.73 24.78 14.39
N GLN A 386 14.92 25.75 13.96
CA GLN A 386 15.39 27.08 13.60
C GLN A 386 16.01 27.79 14.81
N VAL A 387 15.34 27.75 15.96
CA VAL A 387 15.83 28.40 17.19
C VAL A 387 17.06 27.69 17.75
N ASP A 388 17.13 26.36 17.71
CA ASP A 388 18.32 25.61 18.12
C ASP A 388 19.53 25.91 17.24
N SER A 389 19.34 25.92 15.91
CA SER A 389 20.38 26.29 14.95
C SER A 389 20.86 27.74 15.16
N LEU A 390 19.94 28.66 15.44
CA LEU A 390 20.26 30.06 15.70
C LEU A 390 20.99 30.25 17.04
N ALA A 391 20.59 29.51 18.08
CA ALA A 391 21.29 29.50 19.36
C ALA A 391 22.73 28.99 19.20
N TYR A 392 22.91 27.90 18.46
CA TYR A 392 24.23 27.34 18.18
C TYR A 392 25.13 28.28 17.35
N SER A 393 24.62 28.89 16.29
CA SER A 393 25.40 29.82 15.46
C SER A 393 25.79 31.09 16.23
N THR A 394 24.90 31.58 17.09
CA THR A 394 25.17 32.72 17.98
C THR A 394 26.24 32.36 19.01
N GLU A 395 26.19 31.17 19.62
CA GLU A 395 27.25 30.67 20.51
C GLU A 395 28.60 30.55 19.81
N GLN A 396 28.61 30.05 18.58
CA GLN A 396 29.84 29.91 17.80
C GLN A 396 30.44 31.28 17.47
N THR A 397 29.61 32.22 17.01
CA THR A 397 30.02 33.59 16.73
C THR A 397 30.60 34.28 17.96
N LEU A 398 29.99 34.09 19.14
CA LEU A 398 30.50 34.61 20.41
C LEU A 398 31.87 34.01 20.80
N LYS A 399 32.07 32.72 20.54
CA LYS A 399 33.37 32.06 20.77
C LYS A 399 34.45 32.60 19.82
N ASP A 400 34.10 32.77 18.55
CA ASP A 400 35.05 33.19 17.51
C ASP A 400 35.46 34.67 17.66
N LEU A 401 34.53 35.54 18.07
CA LEU A 401 34.83 36.95 18.32
C LEU A 401 35.52 37.19 19.68
N GLY A 402 35.34 36.31 20.66
CA GLY A 402 36.07 36.33 21.93
C GLY A 402 35.97 37.65 22.70
N ASP A 403 37.08 38.40 22.75
CA ASP A 403 37.21 39.69 23.45
C ASP A 403 36.93 40.90 22.55
N LYS A 404 36.70 40.68 21.24
CA LYS A 404 36.37 41.74 20.28
C LYS A 404 34.92 42.24 20.42
N VAL A 405 34.07 41.50 21.15
CA VAL A 405 32.67 41.89 21.42
C VAL A 405 32.59 42.77 22.67
N PRO A 406 31.92 43.94 22.61
CA PRO A 406 31.62 44.74 23.79
C PRO A 406 30.94 43.93 24.90
N ALA A 407 31.34 44.15 26.17
CA ALA A 407 30.90 43.34 27.31
C ALA A 407 29.38 43.36 27.53
N ASP A 408 28.72 44.46 27.19
CA ASP A 408 27.26 44.62 27.23
C ASP A 408 26.56 43.78 26.15
N GLN A 409 27.10 43.73 24.93
CA GLN A 409 26.55 42.92 23.84
C GLN A 409 26.83 41.43 24.01
N LYS A 410 28.02 41.08 24.52
CA LYS A 410 28.40 39.69 24.85
C LYS A 410 27.44 39.10 25.87
N LYS A 411 27.18 39.83 26.96
CA LYS A 411 26.24 39.39 28.00
C LYS A 411 24.82 39.27 27.47
N ALA A 412 24.35 40.23 26.67
CA ALA A 412 23.01 40.17 26.07
C ALA A 412 22.80 38.93 25.18
N ALA A 413 23.85 38.51 24.46
CA ALA A 413 23.81 37.33 23.61
C ALA A 413 23.90 36.02 24.40
N GLU A 414 24.75 35.94 25.42
CA GLU A 414 24.81 34.79 26.34
C GLU A 414 23.47 34.57 27.06
N ASP A 415 22.84 35.65 27.53
CA ASP A 415 21.52 35.59 28.18
C ASP A 415 20.42 35.15 27.19
N ALA A 416 20.44 35.64 25.95
CA ALA A 416 19.46 35.27 24.92
C ALA A 416 19.60 33.81 24.47
N VAL A 417 20.82 33.31 24.32
CA VAL A 417 21.11 31.89 24.04
C VAL A 417 20.61 31.00 25.19
N ALA A 418 20.88 31.37 26.44
CA ALA A 418 20.46 30.59 27.60
C ALA A 418 18.92 30.53 27.73
N GLU A 419 18.24 31.64 27.44
CA GLU A 419 16.79 31.73 27.40
C GLU A 419 16.19 30.85 26.31
N ALA A 420 16.78 30.86 25.10
CA ALA A 420 16.34 30.01 24.00
C ALA A 420 16.54 28.51 24.28
N LYS A 421 17.70 28.10 24.81
CA LYS A 421 17.93 26.71 25.22
C LYS A 421 16.93 26.25 26.27
N LYS A 422 16.62 27.11 27.24
CA LYS A 422 15.60 26.81 28.26
C LYS A 422 14.19 26.73 27.67
N ALA A 423 13.86 27.55 26.67
CA ALA A 423 12.57 27.48 25.98
C ALA A 423 12.44 26.19 25.16
N LEU A 424 13.52 25.74 24.52
CA LEU A 424 13.58 24.50 23.73
C LEU A 424 13.37 23.23 24.56
N ASP A 425 13.69 23.25 25.86
CA ASP A 425 13.40 22.16 26.80
C ASP A 425 11.88 22.01 27.11
N GLY A 426 11.07 23.01 26.73
CA GLY A 426 9.63 23.07 26.98
C GLY A 426 8.77 22.56 25.81
N THR A 427 7.46 22.80 25.93
CA THR A 427 6.44 22.46 24.91
C THR A 427 5.66 23.68 24.41
N ASP A 428 6.08 24.90 24.79
CA ASP A 428 5.40 26.14 24.43
C ASP A 428 6.06 26.74 23.18
N VAL A 429 5.43 26.51 22.03
CA VAL A 429 5.93 26.97 20.71
C VAL A 429 6.01 28.49 20.64
N ASP A 430 5.10 29.22 21.27
CA ASP A 430 5.10 30.68 21.23
C ASP A 430 6.24 31.24 22.09
N ALA A 431 6.55 30.60 23.21
CA ALA A 431 7.74 30.93 24.00
C ALA A 431 9.04 30.64 23.22
N ILE A 432 9.11 29.54 22.47
CA ILE A 432 10.26 29.21 21.63
C ILE A 432 10.42 30.23 20.50
N ARG A 433 9.34 30.61 19.81
CA ARG A 433 9.35 31.67 18.78
C ARG A 433 9.86 32.99 19.33
N ALA A 434 9.30 33.43 20.46
CA ALA A 434 9.71 34.70 21.09
C ALA A 434 11.20 34.70 21.50
N ALA A 435 11.72 33.56 21.98
CA ALA A 435 13.14 33.41 22.27
C ALA A 435 14.00 33.42 20.98
N GLY A 436 13.49 32.83 19.90
CA GLY A 436 14.08 32.89 18.56
C GLY A 436 14.19 34.31 18.00
N ASP A 437 13.10 35.09 18.06
CA ASP A 437 13.08 36.49 17.61
C ASP A 437 14.10 37.33 18.37
N LYS A 438 14.20 37.12 19.69
CA LYS A 438 15.18 37.80 20.55
C LYS A 438 16.61 37.41 20.21
N LEU A 439 16.86 36.12 19.95
CA LEU A 439 18.15 35.61 19.46
C LEU A 439 18.53 36.26 18.12
N GLN A 440 17.56 36.40 17.21
CA GLN A 440 17.79 36.99 15.91
C GLN A 440 18.15 38.48 16.02
N GLU A 441 17.44 39.23 16.88
CA GLU A 441 17.76 40.64 17.16
C GLU A 441 19.19 40.81 17.71
N VAL A 442 19.62 39.92 18.60
CA VAL A 442 20.98 39.96 19.14
C VAL A 442 22.01 39.47 18.12
N GLY A 443 21.68 38.46 17.33
CA GLY A 443 22.50 37.97 16.23
C GLY A 443 22.80 39.05 15.18
N HIS A 444 21.82 39.89 14.84
CA HIS A 444 22.03 41.04 13.95
C HIS A 444 23.02 42.06 14.53
N LYS A 445 22.90 42.39 15.83
CA LYS A 445 23.83 43.30 16.50
C LYS A 445 25.25 42.73 16.58
N LEU A 446 25.38 41.41 16.80
CA LEU A 446 26.66 40.72 16.73
C LEU A 446 27.25 40.73 15.32
N ALA A 447 26.43 40.55 14.28
CA ALA A 447 26.88 40.62 12.89
C ALA A 447 27.44 42.00 12.52
N GLU A 448 26.86 43.10 13.03
CA GLU A 448 27.42 44.45 12.85
C GLU A 448 28.81 44.60 13.50
N VAL A 449 29.05 43.92 14.62
CA VAL A 449 30.38 43.87 15.26
C VAL A 449 31.36 43.01 14.46
N VAL A 450 30.91 41.88 13.89
CA VAL A 450 31.72 41.05 12.98
C VAL A 450 32.14 41.87 11.74
N TYR A 451 31.20 42.60 11.16
CA TYR A 451 31.42 43.39 9.94
C TYR A 451 32.37 44.57 10.19
N SER A 452 32.25 45.25 11.33
CA SER A 452 33.18 46.32 11.72
C SER A 452 34.57 45.77 12.09
N ALA A 453 34.66 44.62 12.77
CA ALA A 453 35.93 43.97 13.08
C ALA A 453 36.67 43.43 11.85
N THR A 454 35.96 42.95 10.83
CA THR A 454 36.56 42.51 9.54
C THR A 454 36.97 43.69 8.66
N GLN A 455 36.28 44.83 8.74
CA GLN A 455 36.67 46.06 8.05
C GLN A 455 37.95 46.68 8.64
N ASP A 456 38.14 46.57 9.96
CA ASP A 456 39.39 46.97 10.64
C ASP A 456 40.57 46.02 10.34
N GLU A 457 40.32 44.71 10.19
CA GLU A 457 41.35 43.75 9.73
C GLU A 457 41.72 43.96 8.24
N ALA A 458 40.77 44.33 7.38
CA ALA A 458 41.03 44.70 5.99
C ALA A 458 41.77 46.05 5.87
N ALA A 459 41.57 46.98 6.80
CA ALA A 459 42.29 48.25 6.88
C ALA A 459 43.71 48.11 7.45
N GLN A 460 43.99 47.07 8.25
CA GLN A 460 45.34 46.75 8.76
C GLN A 460 46.13 45.74 7.90
N GLY A 461 45.51 45.08 6.93
CA GLY A 461 46.12 44.10 6.01
C GLY A 461 46.82 44.68 4.76
N GLY A 462 47.03 46.00 4.70
CA GLY A 462 47.64 46.67 3.55
C GLY A 462 49.17 46.67 3.52
N ALA A 463 49.85 45.50 3.57
CA ALA A 463 51.21 45.31 3.06
C ALA A 463 51.71 43.84 3.17
N GLY A 464 51.72 43.09 2.06
CA GLY A 464 52.74 42.05 1.83
C GLY A 464 52.29 40.65 1.38
N ALA A 465 52.60 40.36 0.11
CA ALA A 465 52.98 39.07 -0.49
C ALA A 465 51.92 38.02 -0.92
N GLN A 466 52.11 37.55 -2.17
CA GLN A 466 51.43 36.48 -2.90
C GLN A 466 51.65 35.07 -2.34
N GLY A 467 50.63 34.22 -2.46
CA GLY A 467 50.76 32.82 -2.90
C GLY A 467 50.01 31.75 -2.10
N GLY A 468 49.02 31.08 -2.71
CA GLY A 468 48.64 29.68 -2.39
C GLY A 468 47.17 29.38 -2.05
N SER A 469 46.46 28.85 -3.05
CA SER A 469 45.33 27.88 -3.07
C SER A 469 44.22 27.84 -1.98
N ALA A 470 43.00 28.09 -2.48
CA ALA A 470 41.76 27.28 -2.42
C ALA A 470 41.01 27.02 -1.09
N ASN A 471 39.67 27.00 -1.24
CA ASN A 471 38.56 26.70 -0.30
C ASN A 471 38.22 27.82 0.70
N ASP A 472 36.97 28.22 0.93
CA ASP A 472 35.64 27.82 0.46
C ASP A 472 34.74 29.02 0.80
N VAL A 473 34.13 29.67 -0.20
CA VAL A 473 33.16 30.76 0.04
C VAL A 473 31.79 30.13 -0.11
N VAL A 474 31.13 29.89 1.02
CA VAL A 474 29.72 29.53 1.03
C VAL A 474 28.94 30.85 0.95
N ASP A 475 28.71 31.32 -0.28
CA ASP A 475 27.64 32.28 -0.57
C ASP A 475 26.31 31.57 -0.29
N ALA A 476 25.73 31.85 0.87
CA ALA A 476 24.34 31.49 1.16
C ALA A 476 23.45 32.68 0.82
N ASP A 477 23.18 32.86 -0.48
CA ASP A 477 22.04 33.65 -0.92
C ASP A 477 20.75 32.94 -0.46
N TYR A 478 20.05 33.53 0.50
CA TYR A 478 18.73 33.06 0.94
C TYR A 478 17.66 33.88 0.23
N GLU A 479 17.02 33.27 -0.78
CA GLU A 479 15.83 33.80 -1.43
C GLU A 479 14.60 33.40 -0.59
N VAL A 480 13.91 34.39 -0.04
CA VAL A 480 12.63 34.19 0.65
C VAL A 480 11.59 33.85 -0.42
N VAL A 481 11.20 32.59 -0.49
CA VAL A 481 10.04 32.17 -1.27
C VAL A 481 8.81 32.41 -0.38
N ASP A 482 8.14 33.53 -0.61
CA ASP A 482 6.78 33.77 -0.09
C ASP A 482 5.83 32.79 -0.81
N ASP A 483 5.41 31.74 -0.12
CA ASP A 483 4.27 30.91 -0.50
C ASP A 483 2.96 31.67 -0.25
N ASP A 484 2.72 32.70 -1.06
CA ASP A 484 1.41 33.35 -1.18
C ASP A 484 1.18 33.78 -2.63
N LYS A 485 0.79 32.78 -3.44
CA LYS A 485 -0.20 32.89 -4.54
C LYS A 485 -0.29 31.55 -5.26
N ASN A 486 -1.41 30.85 -5.08
CA ASN A 486 -2.07 30.26 -6.24
C ASN A 486 -3.59 30.32 -6.06
N ASN A 487 -4.20 30.90 -7.08
CA ASN A 487 -5.61 30.93 -7.40
C ASN A 487 -5.86 29.87 -8.47
#